data_AF-A0A819D949-F1
#
_entry.id   AF-A0A819D949-F1
#
_cell.length_a   1.000
_cell.length_b   1.000
_cell.length_c   1.000
_cell.angle_alpha   90.00
_cell.angle_beta   90.00
_cell.angle_gamma   90.00
#
_symmetry.space_group_name_H-M   'P 1'
#
loop_
_entity.id
_entity.type
_entity.pdbx_description
1 polymer ?
#
loop_
_entity_poly.entity_id
_entity_poly.type
_entity_poly.pdbx_seq_one_letter_code
_entity_poly.pdbx_strand_id
1 'polypeptide(L)'
;MGVKRQLGGSCCIPKCKTNCPNCPIHEHCVEGCKPRAQSCAKEDKGFFAELRYLQLHDIDVPDRVMERRLLGLVRELEKEREEYLNQEALVKKQTDILVNQFRNNATKSIAYSEASAQLLREKTKTEAVQRVETARADAMSSMCTKLAITQPKHILTLQYLLTLKDSTSNIKYSIDFSHAIAQQSQLRISEPKA
;
A
#
# COMPACT_ATOMS: atom_id res chain seq x y z
N MET A 1 7.91 26.76 -49.22
CA MET A 1 8.77 27.96 -49.17
C MET A 1 8.17 29.00 -50.09
N GLY A 2 7.71 30.10 -49.52
CA GLY A 2 6.58 30.86 -50.06
C GLY A 2 6.92 31.87 -51.17
N VAL A 3 5.90 32.13 -51.97
CA VAL A 3 5.78 33.17 -53.01
C VAL A 3 6.39 34.52 -52.58
N LYS A 4 6.33 34.84 -51.27
CA LYS A 4 6.93 36.03 -50.67
C LYS A 4 8.44 36.19 -50.92
N ARG A 5 9.24 35.11 -50.85
CA ARG A 5 10.70 35.18 -51.11
C ARG A 5 11.03 35.26 -52.61
N GLN A 6 10.23 34.60 -53.44
CA GLN A 6 10.43 34.60 -54.90
C GLN A 6 10.07 35.95 -55.55
N LEU A 7 9.00 36.59 -55.09
CA LEU A 7 8.56 37.89 -55.64
C LEU A 7 9.18 39.09 -54.92
N GLY A 8 9.45 38.97 -53.61
CA GLY A 8 9.97 40.07 -52.78
C GLY A 8 11.48 40.27 -52.86
N GLY A 9 12.23 39.28 -53.37
CA GLY A 9 13.69 39.35 -53.43
C GLY A 9 14.36 39.50 -52.05
N SER A 10 15.64 39.85 -52.05
CA SER A 10 16.45 40.05 -50.82
C SER A 10 16.82 41.52 -50.57
N CYS A 11 16.44 42.42 -51.47
CA CYS A 11 16.73 43.85 -51.40
C CYS A 11 15.65 44.69 -50.73
N CYS A 12 16.03 45.83 -50.17
CA CYS A 12 15.10 46.67 -49.41
C CYS A 12 14.22 47.55 -50.30
N ILE A 13 13.07 47.92 -49.73
CA ILE A 13 12.09 48.85 -50.30
C ILE A 13 12.80 50.18 -50.64
N PRO A 14 12.44 50.87 -51.75
CA PRO A 14 12.98 52.19 -52.03
C PRO A 14 12.70 53.17 -50.88
N LYS A 15 13.73 53.93 -50.43
CA LYS A 15 13.72 54.86 -49.28
C LYS A 15 13.67 54.24 -47.89
N CYS A 16 13.97 52.96 -47.78
CA CYS A 16 14.09 52.30 -46.48
C CYS A 16 15.25 52.85 -45.63
N LYS A 17 15.02 53.12 -44.34
CA LYS A 17 16.05 53.59 -43.39
C LYS A 17 16.37 52.49 -42.38
N THR A 18 17.63 52.07 -42.32
CA THR A 18 18.14 51.17 -41.28
C THR A 18 18.22 51.92 -39.95
N ASN A 19 17.59 51.40 -38.90
CA ASN A 19 17.63 51.92 -37.53
C ASN A 19 17.05 53.34 -37.35
N CYS A 20 15.88 53.61 -37.93
CA CYS A 20 15.10 54.81 -37.62
C CYS A 20 13.95 54.44 -36.66
N PRO A 21 14.01 54.78 -35.36
CA PRO A 21 12.94 54.44 -34.40
C PRO A 21 11.65 55.26 -34.59
N ASN A 22 11.71 56.41 -35.28
CA ASN A 22 10.57 57.32 -35.48
C ASN A 22 10.01 57.32 -36.90
N CYS A 23 10.40 56.36 -37.73
CA CYS A 23 9.87 56.23 -39.09
C CYS A 23 8.60 55.36 -39.08
N PRO A 24 7.60 55.61 -39.94
CA PRO A 24 6.42 54.76 -40.00
C PRO A 24 6.76 53.36 -40.53
N ILE A 25 5.96 52.35 -40.15
CA ILE A 25 6.28 50.91 -40.33
C ILE A 25 6.63 50.53 -41.78
N HIS A 26 6.06 51.22 -42.76
CA HIS A 26 6.30 51.01 -44.19
C HIS A 26 7.68 51.49 -44.68
N GLU A 27 8.43 52.24 -43.88
CA GLU A 27 9.79 52.73 -44.17
C GLU A 27 10.89 51.95 -43.42
N HIS A 28 10.53 50.99 -42.56
CA HIS A 28 11.49 50.14 -41.86
C HIS A 28 12.05 49.05 -42.76
N CYS A 29 13.35 48.77 -42.61
CA CYS A 29 14.00 47.67 -43.32
C CYS A 29 13.76 46.37 -42.59
N VAL A 30 13.31 45.36 -43.33
CA VAL A 30 13.17 43.99 -42.81
C VAL A 30 14.55 43.49 -42.39
N GLU A 31 14.63 42.83 -41.23
CA GLU A 31 15.89 42.27 -40.72
C GLU A 31 16.50 41.28 -41.74
N GLY A 32 17.78 41.46 -42.07
CA GLY A 32 18.50 40.65 -43.06
C GLY A 32 18.40 41.15 -44.52
N CYS A 33 17.85 42.34 -44.72
CA CYS A 33 17.69 42.94 -46.04
C CYS A 33 18.93 43.72 -46.52
N LYS A 34 19.30 43.56 -47.81
CA LYS A 34 20.46 44.27 -48.40
C LYS A 34 20.12 45.70 -48.82
N PRO A 35 20.91 46.72 -48.45
CA PRO A 35 20.67 48.10 -48.88
C PRO A 35 20.76 48.24 -50.40
N ARG A 36 19.69 48.77 -51.00
CA ARG A 36 19.50 48.86 -52.46
C ARG A 36 20.59 49.68 -53.17
N ALA A 37 21.19 50.64 -52.47
CA ALA A 37 22.21 51.54 -53.03
C ALA A 37 23.62 50.93 -53.09
N GLN A 38 23.94 49.94 -52.26
CA GLN A 38 25.32 49.49 -52.06
C GLN A 38 25.56 48.02 -52.39
N SER A 39 24.57 47.13 -52.26
CA SER A 39 24.82 45.68 -52.34
C SER A 39 23.73 44.87 -53.06
N CYS A 40 22.85 45.53 -53.80
CA CYS A 40 21.74 44.89 -54.49
C CYS A 40 22.06 44.65 -55.98
N ALA A 41 22.32 43.41 -56.36
CA ALA A 41 22.45 43.00 -57.77
C ALA A 41 21.08 43.03 -58.47
N LYS A 42 21.06 43.02 -59.82
CA LYS A 42 19.80 43.02 -60.60
C LYS A 42 18.93 41.79 -60.29
N GLU A 43 19.55 40.67 -59.95
CA GLU A 43 18.90 39.39 -59.64
C GLU A 43 18.24 39.36 -58.25
N ASP A 44 18.69 40.21 -57.33
CA ASP A 44 18.19 40.29 -55.95
C ASP A 44 16.98 41.25 -55.81
N LYS A 45 16.60 41.94 -56.90
CA LYS A 45 15.52 42.95 -56.91
C LYS A 45 14.15 42.28 -57.00
N GLY A 46 13.39 42.37 -55.91
CA GLY A 46 11.97 42.02 -55.91
C GLY A 46 11.06 43.11 -56.47
N PHE A 47 9.82 42.73 -56.76
CA PHE A 47 8.75 43.64 -57.13
C PHE A 47 8.05 44.14 -55.86
N PHE A 48 8.05 45.46 -55.66
CA PHE A 48 7.32 46.11 -54.58
C PHE A 48 6.19 46.94 -55.19
N ALA A 49 4.97 46.73 -54.71
CA ALA A 49 3.81 47.53 -55.07
C ALA A 49 3.25 48.16 -53.79
N GLU A 50 3.11 49.49 -53.79
CA GLU A 50 2.44 50.23 -52.74
C GLU A 50 0.98 50.39 -53.14
N LEU A 51 0.09 49.68 -52.43
CA LEU A 51 -1.34 49.76 -52.66
C LEU A 51 -1.95 50.77 -51.68
N ARG A 52 -2.52 51.86 -52.21
CA ARG A 52 -3.13 52.91 -51.38
C ARG A 52 -4.42 52.42 -50.70
N TYR A 53 -5.13 51.49 -51.32
CA TYR A 53 -6.31 50.84 -50.75
C TYR A 53 -6.30 49.35 -51.14
N LEU A 54 -6.33 48.48 -50.15
CA LEU A 54 -6.62 47.05 -50.32
C LEU A 54 -8.04 46.82 -49.80
N GLN A 55 -9.01 46.77 -50.70
CA GLN A 55 -10.38 46.38 -50.33
C GLN A 55 -10.50 44.87 -50.48
N LEU A 56 -10.53 44.18 -49.34
CA LEU A 56 -11.00 42.80 -49.31
C LEU A 56 -12.52 42.85 -49.43
N HIS A 57 -13.06 42.30 -50.52
CA HIS A 57 -14.51 42.11 -50.64
C HIS A 57 -14.97 40.99 -49.71
N ASP A 58 -16.27 40.90 -49.43
CA ASP A 58 -16.80 39.84 -48.57
C ASP A 58 -16.40 38.47 -49.14
N ILE A 59 -15.70 37.70 -48.31
CA ILE A 59 -15.32 36.33 -48.63
C ILE A 59 -16.55 35.48 -48.32
N ASP A 60 -17.32 35.14 -49.35
CA ASP A 60 -18.42 34.19 -49.24
C ASP A 60 -17.87 32.79 -48.97
N VAL A 61 -17.90 32.38 -47.71
CA VAL A 61 -17.47 31.04 -47.30
C VAL A 61 -18.66 30.11 -47.52
N PRO A 62 -18.57 29.14 -48.44
CA PRO A 62 -19.71 28.28 -48.74
C PRO A 62 -20.11 27.48 -47.50
N ASP A 63 -21.42 27.38 -47.25
CA ASP A 63 -22.01 26.73 -46.08
C ASP A 63 -21.43 25.35 -45.79
N ARG A 64 -21.09 24.59 -46.83
CA ARG A 64 -20.45 23.27 -46.73
C ARG A 64 -19.13 23.27 -45.96
N VAL A 65 -18.34 24.35 -46.03
CA VAL A 65 -17.08 24.49 -45.29
C VAL A 65 -17.36 24.75 -43.81
N MET A 66 -18.37 25.58 -43.52
CA MET A 66 -18.81 25.85 -42.15
C MET A 66 -19.42 24.61 -41.51
N GLU A 67 -20.28 23.87 -42.21
CA GLU A 67 -20.85 22.60 -41.76
C GLU A 67 -19.77 21.56 -41.46
N ARG A 68 -18.78 21.39 -42.34
CA ARG A 68 -17.65 20.47 -42.11
C ARG A 68 -16.84 20.86 -40.87
N ARG A 69 -16.61 22.15 -40.67
CA ARG A 69 -15.92 22.65 -39.48
C ARG A 69 -16.74 22.40 -38.21
N LEU A 70 -18.03 22.68 -38.24
CA LEU A 70 -18.95 22.43 -37.12
C LEU A 70 -19.02 20.94 -36.78
N LEU A 71 -19.16 20.07 -37.78
CA LEU A 71 -19.14 18.62 -37.58
C LEU A 71 -17.81 18.12 -37.00
N GLY A 72 -16.69 18.72 -37.41
CA GLY A 72 -15.38 18.45 -36.81
C GLY A 72 -15.36 18.78 -35.32
N LEU A 73 -15.82 19.98 -34.96
CA LEU A 73 -15.89 20.44 -33.57
C LEU A 73 -16.84 19.59 -32.72
N VAL A 74 -18.01 19.22 -33.25
CA VAL A 74 -18.95 18.35 -32.52
C VAL A 74 -18.32 16.98 -32.26
N ARG A 75 -17.65 16.38 -33.25
CA ARG A 75 -16.97 15.09 -33.08
C ARG A 75 -15.83 15.16 -32.08
N GLU A 76 -15.07 16.25 -32.06
CA GLU A 76 -14.02 16.48 -31.06
C GLU A 76 -14.62 16.54 -29.66
N LEU A 77 -15.70 17.30 -29.46
CA LEU A 77 -16.39 17.38 -28.17
C LEU A 77 -16.99 16.05 -27.72
N GLU A 78 -17.59 15.29 -28.64
CA GLU A 78 -18.12 13.95 -28.35
C GLU A 78 -17.00 12.99 -27.93
N LYS A 79 -15.87 13.02 -28.65
CA LYS A 79 -14.70 12.20 -28.33
C LYS A 79 -14.12 12.55 -26.96
N GLU A 80 -13.93 13.83 -26.65
CA GLU A 80 -13.45 14.27 -25.33
C GLU A 80 -14.40 13.79 -24.22
N ARG A 81 -15.71 13.93 -24.41
CA ARG A 81 -16.71 13.45 -23.46
C ARG A 81 -16.60 11.94 -23.23
N GLU A 82 -16.48 11.14 -24.28
CA GLU A 82 -16.30 9.69 -24.16
C GLU A 82 -15.01 9.32 -23.45
N GLU A 83 -13.90 10.02 -23.73
CA GLU A 83 -12.63 9.83 -23.04
C GLU A 83 -12.76 10.09 -21.53
N TYR A 84 -13.43 11.15 -21.12
CA TYR A 84 -13.68 11.44 -19.69
C TYR A 84 -14.52 10.35 -19.02
N LEU A 85 -15.57 9.86 -19.67
CA LEU A 85 -16.40 8.78 -19.13
C LEU A 85 -15.61 7.47 -19.00
N ASN A 86 -14.77 7.15 -19.98
CA ASN A 86 -13.90 5.98 -19.95
C ASN A 86 -12.87 6.09 -18.83
N GLN A 87 -12.24 7.25 -18.64
CA GLN A 87 -11.30 7.49 -17.54
C GLN A 87 -11.98 7.35 -16.18
N GLU A 88 -13.17 7.93 -15.99
CA GLU A 88 -13.93 7.78 -14.75
C GLU A 88 -14.23 6.31 -14.44
N ALA A 89 -14.68 5.54 -15.44
CA ALA A 89 -14.96 4.12 -15.29
C ALA A 89 -13.69 3.31 -14.94
N LEU A 90 -12.54 3.65 -15.53
CA LEU A 90 -11.26 3.02 -15.19
C LEU A 90 -10.84 3.33 -13.75
N VAL A 91 -10.94 4.59 -13.33
CA VAL A 91 -10.61 4.99 -11.96
C VAL A 91 -11.52 4.26 -10.96
N LYS A 92 -12.83 4.20 -11.20
CA LYS A 92 -13.76 3.44 -10.35
C LYS A 92 -13.38 1.96 -10.22
N LYS A 93 -13.09 1.29 -11.33
CA LYS A 93 -12.66 -0.11 -11.33
C LYS A 93 -11.35 -0.31 -10.56
N GLN A 94 -10.38 0.59 -10.74
CA GLN A 94 -9.12 0.54 -9.99
C GLN A 94 -9.35 0.73 -8.50
N THR A 95 -10.20 1.68 -8.11
CA THR A 95 -10.55 1.91 -6.70
C THR A 95 -11.26 0.70 -6.09
N ASP A 96 -12.16 0.05 -6.83
CA ASP A 96 -12.86 -1.14 -6.35
C ASP A 96 -11.90 -2.31 -6.11
N ILE A 97 -10.93 -2.51 -7.01
CA ILE A 97 -9.88 -3.51 -6.85
C ILE A 97 -9.08 -3.22 -5.57
N LEU A 98 -8.67 -1.97 -5.35
CA LEU A 98 -7.91 -1.58 -4.16
C LEU A 98 -8.71 -1.80 -2.88
N VAL A 99 -9.99 -1.40 -2.84
CA VAL A 99 -10.87 -1.63 -1.69
C VAL A 99 -10.99 -3.11 -1.37
N ASN A 100 -11.16 -3.95 -2.39
CA ASN A 100 -11.24 -5.40 -2.20
C ASN A 100 -9.92 -5.99 -1.71
N GLN A 101 -8.78 -5.52 -2.22
CA GLN A 101 -7.46 -5.91 -1.72
C GLN A 101 -7.28 -5.53 -0.25
N PHE A 102 -7.64 -4.31 0.15
CA PHE A 102 -7.56 -3.88 1.55
C PHE A 102 -8.45 -4.71 2.45
N ARG A 103 -9.70 -4.99 2.04
CA ARG A 103 -10.61 -5.87 2.78
C ARG A 103 -10.02 -7.27 2.94
N ASN A 104 -9.52 -7.87 1.86
CA ASN A 104 -8.92 -9.20 1.90
C ASN A 104 -7.69 -9.25 2.81
N ASN A 105 -6.84 -8.22 2.77
CA ASN A 105 -5.66 -8.13 3.62
C ASN A 105 -6.04 -7.95 5.09
N ALA A 106 -7.05 -7.14 5.39
CA ALA A 106 -7.57 -6.97 6.75
C ALA A 106 -8.13 -8.29 7.30
N THR A 107 -8.94 -9.02 6.52
CA THR A 107 -9.47 -10.33 6.91
C THR A 107 -8.36 -11.35 7.16
N LYS A 108 -7.34 -11.39 6.29
CA LYS A 108 -6.17 -12.24 6.49
C LYS A 108 -5.41 -11.89 7.77
N SER A 109 -5.25 -10.61 8.06
CA SER A 109 -4.59 -10.15 9.28
C SER A 109 -5.36 -10.56 10.53
N ILE A 110 -6.68 -10.42 10.53
CA ILE A 110 -7.54 -10.82 11.66
C ILE A 110 -7.43 -12.33 11.88
N ALA A 111 -7.61 -13.13 10.83
CA ALA A 111 -7.51 -14.60 10.92
C ALA A 111 -6.12 -15.05 11.41
N TYR A 112 -5.06 -14.39 10.93
CA TYR A 112 -3.69 -14.67 11.40
C TYR A 112 -3.51 -14.31 12.89
N SER A 113 -4.00 -13.16 13.33
CA SER A 113 -3.94 -12.74 14.73
C SER A 113 -4.74 -13.66 15.64
N GLU A 114 -5.93 -14.11 15.23
CA GLU A 114 -6.75 -15.06 15.97
C GLU A 114 -6.05 -16.42 16.10
N ALA A 115 -5.52 -16.96 15.00
CA ALA A 115 -4.75 -18.21 15.02
C ALA A 115 -3.50 -18.11 15.92
N SER A 116 -2.80 -16.97 15.87
CA SER A 116 -1.62 -16.71 16.71
C SER A 116 -1.99 -16.63 18.19
N ALA A 117 -3.10 -15.94 18.52
CA ALA A 117 -3.60 -15.84 19.87
C ALA A 117 -4.04 -17.20 20.43
N GLN A 118 -4.69 -18.02 19.60
CA GLN A 118 -5.08 -19.39 19.99
C GLN A 118 -3.86 -20.26 20.25
N LEU A 119 -2.85 -20.23 19.36
CA LEU A 119 -1.59 -20.95 19.56
C LEU A 119 -0.92 -20.51 20.87
N LEU A 120 -0.85 -19.20 21.13
CA LEU A 120 -0.27 -18.67 22.36
C LEU A 120 -1.04 -19.14 23.60
N ARG A 121 -2.37 -19.13 23.57
CA ARG A 121 -3.20 -19.63 24.67
C ARG A 121 -2.95 -21.11 24.94
N GLU A 122 -2.91 -21.95 23.92
CA GLU A 122 -2.62 -23.36 24.10
C GLU A 122 -1.20 -23.58 24.61
N LYS A 123 -0.22 -22.86 24.08
CA LYS A 123 1.18 -22.92 24.55
C LYS A 123 1.32 -22.49 26.01
N THR A 124 0.69 -21.38 26.40
CA THR A 124 0.73 -20.92 27.80
C THR A 124 0.01 -21.87 28.74
N LYS A 125 -1.09 -22.49 28.30
CA LYS A 125 -1.80 -23.53 29.07
C LYS A 125 -0.94 -24.78 29.25
N THR A 126 -0.28 -25.27 28.19
CA THR A 126 0.61 -26.43 28.28
C THR A 126 1.82 -26.14 29.16
N GLU A 127 2.44 -24.97 29.02
CA GLU A 127 3.55 -24.53 29.88
C GLU A 127 3.13 -24.40 31.35
N ALA A 128 1.93 -23.86 31.63
CA ALA A 128 1.41 -23.77 32.98
C ALA A 128 1.18 -25.16 33.59
N VAL A 129 0.53 -26.07 32.86
CA VAL A 129 0.33 -27.47 33.29
C VAL A 129 1.68 -28.14 33.53
N GLN A 130 2.63 -28.00 32.61
CA GLN A 130 3.96 -28.58 32.74
C GLN A 130 4.66 -28.08 34.01
N ARG A 131 4.63 -26.76 34.29
CA ARG A 131 5.24 -26.19 35.51
C ARG A 131 4.58 -26.72 36.79
N VAL A 132 3.26 -26.87 36.79
CA VAL A 132 2.53 -27.43 37.94
C VAL A 132 2.89 -28.91 38.14
N GLU A 133 2.95 -29.70 37.07
CA GLU A 133 3.31 -31.11 37.15
C GLU A 133 4.77 -31.32 37.56
N THR A 134 5.71 -30.49 37.06
CA THR A 134 7.11 -30.55 37.53
C THR A 134 7.21 -30.22 39.01
N ALA A 135 6.54 -29.16 39.47
CA ALA A 135 6.51 -28.80 40.89
C ALA A 135 5.86 -29.89 41.75
N ARG A 136 4.81 -30.55 41.24
CA ARG A 136 4.16 -31.70 41.91
C ARG A 136 5.10 -32.89 42.02
N ALA A 137 5.82 -33.22 40.95
CA ALA A 137 6.81 -34.30 40.94
C ALA A 137 7.96 -34.04 41.92
N ASP A 138 8.48 -32.81 41.95
CA ASP A 138 9.54 -32.39 42.88
C ASP A 138 9.07 -32.48 44.34
N ALA A 139 7.86 -31.99 44.62
CA ALA A 139 7.26 -32.08 45.95
C ALA A 139 7.03 -33.53 46.39
N MET A 140 6.56 -34.40 45.49
CA MET A 140 6.40 -35.83 45.74
C MET A 140 7.74 -36.48 46.08
N SER A 141 8.78 -36.20 45.29
CA SER A 141 10.14 -36.69 45.55
C SER A 141 10.66 -36.24 46.91
N SER A 142 10.47 -34.96 47.26
CA SER A 142 10.83 -34.43 48.58
C SER A 142 10.04 -35.08 49.73
N MET A 143 8.77 -35.41 49.50
CA MET A 143 7.93 -36.06 50.52
C MET A 143 8.33 -37.52 50.75
N CYS A 144 8.56 -38.28 49.67
CA CYS A 144 9.03 -39.66 49.75
C CYS A 144 10.40 -39.77 50.42
N THR A 145 11.33 -38.86 50.11
CA THR A 145 12.65 -38.82 50.75
C THR A 145 12.56 -38.52 52.25
N LYS A 146 11.74 -37.53 52.66
CA LYS A 146 11.54 -37.20 54.07
C LYS A 146 10.86 -38.30 54.88
N LEU A 147 9.92 -39.03 54.27
CA LEU A 147 9.18 -40.12 54.91
C LEU A 147 9.90 -41.48 54.79
N ALA A 148 11.10 -41.52 54.20
CA ALA A 148 11.87 -42.73 53.92
C ALA A 148 11.07 -43.81 53.14
N ILE A 149 10.15 -43.38 52.27
CA ILE A 149 9.34 -44.29 51.44
C ILE A 149 10.16 -44.69 50.21
N THR A 150 10.73 -45.88 50.24
CA THR A 150 11.57 -46.40 49.15
C THR A 150 10.84 -47.39 48.23
N GLN A 151 9.75 -48.02 48.70
CA GLN A 151 9.04 -49.02 47.91
C GLN A 151 8.10 -48.37 46.88
N PRO A 152 8.15 -48.77 45.60
CA PRO A 152 7.31 -48.20 44.53
C PRO A 152 5.80 -48.29 44.83
N LYS A 153 5.38 -49.38 45.49
CA LYS A 153 3.98 -49.62 45.86
C LYS A 153 3.43 -48.56 46.84
N HIS A 154 4.28 -48.08 47.75
CA HIS A 154 3.91 -47.02 48.71
C HIS A 154 3.86 -45.63 48.06
N ILE A 155 4.71 -45.39 47.06
CA ILE A 155 4.69 -44.15 46.27
C ILE A 155 3.39 -44.05 45.45
N LEU A 156 3.00 -45.14 44.78
CA LEU A 156 1.76 -45.19 43.99
C LEU A 156 0.51 -45.03 44.85
N THR A 157 0.48 -45.63 46.05
CA THR A 157 -0.65 -45.46 46.98
C THR A 157 -0.72 -44.05 47.54
N LEU A 158 0.41 -43.43 47.87
CA LEU A 158 0.46 -42.02 48.29
C LEU A 158 -0.05 -41.10 47.17
N GLN A 159 0.40 -41.32 45.93
CA GLN A 159 -0.05 -40.55 44.78
C GLN A 159 -1.54 -40.69 44.54
N TYR A 160 -2.09 -41.90 44.64
CA TYR A 160 -3.53 -42.16 44.54
C TYR A 160 -4.33 -41.48 45.66
N LEU A 161 -3.83 -41.49 46.91
CA LEU A 161 -4.50 -40.79 48.01
C LEU A 161 -4.51 -39.28 47.82
N LEU A 162 -3.43 -38.71 47.27
CA LEU A 162 -3.34 -37.29 46.95
C LEU A 162 -4.26 -36.91 45.78
N THR A 163 -4.37 -37.74 44.74
CA THR A 163 -5.33 -37.48 43.65
C THR A 163 -6.77 -37.60 44.10
N LEU A 164 -7.07 -38.53 45.02
CA LEU A 164 -8.39 -38.65 45.65
C LEU A 164 -8.71 -37.43 46.52
N LYS A 165 -7.74 -36.90 47.27
CA LYS A 165 -7.88 -35.68 48.07
C LYS A 165 -8.29 -34.48 47.22
N ASP A 166 -7.64 -34.33 46.07
CA ASP A 166 -7.88 -33.20 45.16
C ASP A 166 -9.23 -33.30 44.41
N SER A 167 -9.77 -34.51 44.22
CA SER A 167 -10.90 -34.78 43.32
C SER A 167 -12.28 -34.80 43.97
N THR A 168 -12.40 -34.83 45.31
CA THR A 168 -13.71 -34.88 45.97
C THR A 168 -13.74 -34.15 47.31
N SER A 169 -14.72 -33.26 47.48
CA SER A 169 -14.98 -32.51 48.71
C SER A 169 -15.53 -33.36 49.88
N ASN A 170 -15.64 -34.68 49.73
CA ASN A 170 -16.35 -35.57 50.67
C ASN A 170 -15.64 -36.90 51.00
N ILE A 171 -14.31 -37.01 50.80
CA ILE A 171 -13.59 -38.20 51.28
C ILE A 171 -13.23 -38.01 52.76
N LYS A 172 -13.87 -38.79 53.62
CA LYS A 172 -13.50 -38.94 55.04
C LYS A 172 -12.40 -40.00 55.15
N TYR A 173 -11.19 -39.57 55.47
CA TYR A 173 -10.11 -40.50 55.80
C TYR A 173 -10.33 -41.02 57.23
N SER A 174 -10.58 -42.32 57.38
CA SER A 174 -10.50 -42.99 58.67
C SER A 174 -9.15 -43.67 58.79
N ILE A 175 -8.30 -43.21 59.70
CA ILE A 175 -7.11 -43.94 60.10
C ILE A 175 -7.56 -44.93 61.17
N ASP A 176 -7.42 -46.22 60.88
CA ASP A 176 -7.70 -47.26 61.86
C ASP A 176 -6.51 -47.36 62.83
N PHE A 177 -6.62 -46.68 63.98
CA PHE A 177 -5.57 -46.63 65.00
C PHE A 177 -5.28 -47.98 65.65
N SER A 178 -6.16 -48.97 65.46
CA SER A 178 -5.97 -50.33 65.96
C SER A 178 -4.66 -50.97 65.46
N HIS A 179 -4.25 -50.71 64.22
CA HIS A 179 -2.98 -51.20 63.67
C HIS A 179 -1.74 -50.43 64.10
N ALA A 180 -1.84 -49.10 64.30
CA ALA A 180 -0.72 -48.26 64.73
C ALA A 180 -0.32 -48.54 66.19
N ILE A 181 -1.32 -48.75 67.06
CA ILE A 181 -1.11 -49.13 68.46
C ILE A 181 -0.55 -50.55 68.56
N ALA A 182 -1.01 -51.48 67.71
CA ALA A 182 -0.47 -52.84 67.65
C ALA A 182 1.03 -52.87 67.28
N GLN A 183 1.47 -52.09 66.29
CA GLN A 183 2.89 -52.02 65.92
C GLN A 183 3.78 -51.33 66.98
N GLN A 184 3.31 -50.26 67.63
CA GLN A 184 4.03 -49.66 68.76
C GLN A 184 4.11 -50.58 69.98
N SER A 185 3.08 -51.40 70.21
CA SER A 185 3.08 -52.39 71.30
C SER A 185 4.04 -53.54 71.03
N GLN A 186 4.21 -53.96 69.77
CA GLN A 186 5.16 -55.02 69.39
C GLN A 186 6.61 -54.57 69.48
N LEU A 187 6.92 -53.30 69.13
CA LEU A 187 8.27 -52.74 69.29
C LEU A 187 8.68 -52.52 70.76
N ARG A 188 7.72 -52.38 71.69
CA ARG A 188 7.99 -52.29 73.14
C ARG A 188 8.15 -53.65 73.83
N ILE A 189 7.74 -54.75 73.20
CA ILE A 189 7.86 -56.10 73.78
C ILE A 189 9.21 -56.75 73.41
N SER A 190 9.95 -56.22 72.43
CA SER A 190 11.26 -56.72 72.00
C SER A 190 12.47 -56.06 72.66
N GLU A 191 12.30 -55.23 73.70
CA GLU A 191 13.43 -54.84 74.56
C GLU A 191 13.69 -55.96 75.58
N PRO A 192 14.82 -56.69 75.50
CA PRO A 192 15.17 -57.63 76.55
C PRO A 192 15.47 -56.84 77.84
N LYS A 193 14.73 -57.15 78.91
CA LYS A 193 15.11 -56.74 80.26
C LYS A 193 16.39 -57.49 80.66
N ALA A 194 17.46 -56.71 80.83
CA ALA A 194 18.72 -57.01 81.53
C ALA A 194 19.55 -58.20 81.04
#